data_AF-S3HDS7-F1
#
_entry.id   AF-S3HDS7-F1
#
_cell.length_a   1.000
_cell.length_b   1.000
_cell.length_c   1.000
_cell.angle_alpha   90.00
_cell.angle_beta   90.00
_cell.angle_gamma   90.00
#
_symmetry.space_group_name_H-M   'P 1'
#
loop_
_entity.id
_entity.type
_entity.pdbx_description
1 polymer ?
#
loop_
_entity_poly.entity_id
_entity_poly.type
_entity_poly.pdbx_seq_one_letter_code
_entity_poly.pdbx_strand_id
1 'polypeptide(L)' 'MKLQMFVEAYRLGGLDGLNVALNGLSELERHSFLRELEVIGYTIRWRKAGSRFGYVWSGPKTKS' A
#
# COMPACT_ATOMS: atom_id res chain seq x y z
N MET A 1 11.87 -6.29 2.66
CA MET A 1 10.80 -7.19 2.15
C MET A 1 10.58 -6.94 0.65
N LYS A 2 10.02 -7.85 -0.16
CA LYS A 2 9.81 -7.60 -1.61
C LYS A 2 8.37 -7.14 -1.88
N LEU A 3 8.18 -6.07 -2.65
CA LEU A 3 6.88 -5.51 -3.08
C LEU A 3 5.91 -6.58 -3.63
N GLN A 4 6.45 -7.64 -4.24
CA GLN A 4 5.67 -8.79 -4.71
C GLN A 4 4.80 -9.45 -3.63
N MET A 5 5.26 -9.50 -2.37
CA MET A 5 4.46 -10.09 -1.28
C MET A 5 3.18 -9.29 -1.01
N PHE A 6 3.23 -7.97 -1.20
CA PHE A 6 2.06 -7.10 -1.04
C PHE A 6 1.09 -7.23 -2.22
N VAL A 7 1.61 -7.41 -3.42
CA VAL A 7 0.77 -7.72 -4.60
C VAL A 7 0.07 -9.07 -4.42
N GLU A 8 0.74 -10.08 -3.87
CA GLU A 8 0.11 -11.36 -3.53
C GLU A 8 -0.92 -11.21 -2.39
N ALA A 9 -0.64 -10.43 -1.36
CA ALA A 9 -1.62 -10.12 -0.31
C ALA A 9 -2.88 -9.44 -0.89
N TYR A 10 -2.72 -8.55 -1.86
CA TYR A 10 -3.82 -7.95 -2.59
C TYR A 10 -4.59 -8.96 -3.45
N ARG A 11 -3.91 -9.91 -4.10
CA ARG A 11 -4.57 -10.97 -4.88
C ARG A 11 -5.40 -11.91 -4.01
N LEU A 12 -4.89 -12.27 -2.84
CA LEU A 12 -5.54 -13.24 -1.94
C LEU A 12 -6.65 -12.63 -1.08
N GLY A 13 -6.47 -11.39 -0.63
CA GLY A 13 -7.36 -10.76 0.36
C GLY A 13 -7.86 -9.37 -0.04
N GLY A 14 -7.66 -8.94 -1.29
CA GLY A 14 -8.04 -7.61 -1.75
C GLY A 14 -7.35 -6.49 -0.96
N LEU A 15 -8.05 -5.38 -0.80
CA LEU A 15 -7.54 -4.22 -0.06
C LEU A 15 -7.31 -4.51 1.42
N ASP A 16 -8.14 -5.38 2.03
CA ASP A 16 -8.02 -5.72 3.45
C ASP A 16 -6.75 -6.54 3.69
N GLY A 17 -6.51 -7.58 2.88
CA GLY A 17 -5.29 -8.38 2.95
C GLY A 17 -4.02 -7.53 2.77
N LEU A 18 -4.04 -6.60 1.81
CA LEU A 18 -2.94 -5.67 1.58
C LEU A 18 -2.70 -4.73 2.77
N ASN A 19 -3.74 -4.11 3.32
CA ASN A 19 -3.60 -3.20 4.46
C ASN A 19 -3.17 -3.93 5.74
N VAL A 20 -3.63 -5.17 5.97
CA VAL A 20 -3.17 -6.02 7.08
C VAL A 20 -1.68 -6.32 6.95
N ALA A 21 -1.22 -6.73 5.77
CA ALA A 21 0.19 -6.99 5.54
C ALA A 21 1.05 -5.73 5.80
N LEU A 22 0.58 -4.56 5.36
CA LEU A 22 1.31 -3.29 5.55
C LEU A 22 1.36 -2.84 7.01
N ASN A 23 0.34 -3.18 7.81
CA ASN A 23 0.32 -2.86 9.24
C ASN A 23 1.32 -3.67 10.06
N GLY A 24 1.81 -4.80 9.55
CA GLY A 24 2.86 -5.59 10.19
C GLY A 24 4.28 -5.02 10.03
N LEU A 25 4.46 -3.98 9.23
CA LEU A 25 5.76 -3.33 9.00
C LEU A 25 6.09 -2.25 10.01
N SER A 26 7.39 -1.94 10.15
CA SER A 26 7.81 -0.71 10.82
C SER A 26 7.29 0.54 10.09
N GLU A 27 7.19 1.67 10.79
CA GLU A 27 6.69 2.93 10.19
C GLU A 27 7.48 3.32 8.93
N LEU A 28 8.81 3.19 8.97
CA LEU A 28 9.70 3.60 7.90
C LEU A 28 9.55 2.70 6.66
N GLU A 29 9.48 1.38 6.87
CA GLU A 29 9.22 0.42 5.80
C GLU A 29 7.82 0.62 5.21
N ARG A 30 6.81 0.75 6.06
CA ARG A 30 5.43 0.98 5.64
C ARG A 30 5.32 2.23 4.78
N HIS A 31 5.97 3.32 5.19
CA HIS A 31 6.00 4.54 4.40
C HIS A 31 6.63 4.31 3.02
N SER A 32 7.79 3.65 2.95
CA SER A 32 8.45 3.32 1.68
C SER A 32 7.54 2.51 0.76
N PHE A 33 6.91 1.46 1.27
CA PHE A 33 6.00 0.62 0.50
C PHE A 33 4.75 1.37 0.03
N LEU A 34 4.14 2.20 0.88
CA LEU A 34 3.00 3.00 0.47
C LEU A 34 3.37 3.94 -0.70
N ARG A 35 4.58 4.53 -0.68
CA ARG A 35 5.07 5.38 -1.78
C ARG A 35 5.33 4.57 -3.06
N GLU A 36 5.93 3.39 -2.94
CA GLU A 36 6.11 2.49 -4.09
C GLU A 36 4.77 2.05 -4.69
N LEU A 37 3.77 1.75 -3.84
CA LEU A 37 2.41 1.41 -4.27
C LEU A 37 1.73 2.58 -5.00
N GLU A 38 1.92 3.82 -4.56
CA GLU A 38 1.44 5.01 -5.30
C GLU A 38 2.06 5.08 -6.71
N VAL A 39 3.37 4.83 -6.82
CA VAL A 39 4.09 4.90 -8.11
C VAL A 39 3.55 3.87 -9.11
N ILE A 40 3.18 2.67 -8.64
CA ILE A 40 2.60 1.62 -9.50
C ILE A 40 1.07 1.77 -9.71
N GLY A 41 0.47 2.84 -9.18
CA GLY A 41 -0.90 3.26 -9.50
C GLY A 41 -1.96 2.98 -8.44
N TYR A 42 -1.61 2.44 -7.27
CA TYR A 42 -2.55 2.32 -6.16
C TYR A 42 -2.88 3.70 -5.60
N THR A 43 -4.10 3.86 -5.10
CA THR A 43 -4.48 5.10 -4.41
C THR A 43 -4.20 4.94 -2.92
N ILE A 44 -3.35 5.80 -2.36
CA ILE A 44 -3.08 5.84 -0.92
C ILE A 44 -3.81 7.02 -0.30
N ARG A 45 -4.52 6.77 0.81
CA ARG A 45 -5.11 7.82 1.63
C ARG A 45 -4.21 8.11 2.82
N TRP A 46 -3.44 9.19 2.69
CA TRP A 46 -2.59 9.70 3.76
C TRP A 46 -3.45 10.34 4.86
N ARG A 47 -3.09 10.14 6.14
CA ARG A 47 -3.83 10.73 7.27
C ARG A 47 -3.71 12.25 7.34
N LYS A 48 -2.57 12.80 6.92
CA LYS A 48 -2.30 14.24 6.79
C LYS A 48 -1.32 14.46 5.64
N ALA A 49 -1.27 15.67 5.08
CA ALA A 49 -0.24 16.04 4.12
C ALA A 49 1.15 15.89 4.78
N GLY A 50 2.10 15.25 4.08
CA GLY A 50 3.44 14.94 4.62
C GLY A 50 3.46 13.84 5.69
N SER A 51 2.36 13.12 5.92
CA SER A 51 2.31 11.99 6.84
C SER A 51 3.15 10.82 6.35
N ARG A 52 3.80 10.12 7.29
CA ARG A 52 4.34 8.77 7.04
C ARG A 52 3.28 7.67 7.15
N PHE A 53 2.13 8.00 7.73
CA PHE A 53 1.00 7.12 7.91
C PHE A 53 -0.08 7.35 6.86
N GLY A 54 -0.38 6.30 6.10
CA GLY A 54 -1.53 6.18 5.21
C GLY A 54 -2.04 4.74 5.18
N TYR A 55 -3.07 4.51 4.38
CA TYR A 55 -3.60 3.18 4.06
C TYR A 55 -3.97 3.13 2.58
N VAL A 56 -3.97 1.93 2.01
CA VAL A 56 -4.34 1.72 0.62
C VAL A 56 -5.86 1.85 0.51
N TRP A 57 -6.31 2.80 -0.31
CA TRP A 57 -7.72 3.13 -0.51
C TRP A 57 -8.33 2.40 -1.69
N SER A 58 -7.57 2.21 -2.77
CA SER A 58 -8.02 1.45 -3.94
C SER A 58 -6.86 0.78 -4.65
N GLY A 59 -7.20 -0.28 -5.39
CA GLY A 59 -6.27 -0.98 -6.28
C GLY A 59 -5.68 -0.08 -7.37
N PRO A 60 -4.73 -0.61 -8.15
CA PRO A 60 -4.06 0.17 -9.17
C PRO A 60 -5.09 0.60 -10.20
N LYS A 61 -5.15 1.91 -10.48
CA LYS A 61 -5.96 2.40 -11.60
C LYS A 61 -5.28 1.88 -12.87
N THR A 62 -5.87 0.88 -13.52
CA THR A 62 -5.51 0.58 -14.90
C THR A 62 -5.74 1.88 -15.69
N LYS A 63 -4.67 2.44 -16.26
CA LYS A 63 -4.82 3.45 -17.31
C LYS A 63 -5.55 2.74 -18.45
N SER A 64 -6.88 2.86 -18.48
CA SER A 64 -7.67 2.64 -19.69
C SER A 64 -7.28 3.65 -20.74
#